data_AF-A8SCZ7-F1
#
_entry.id   AF-A8SCZ7-F1
#
_cell.length_a   1.000
_cell.length_b   1.000
_cell.length_c   1.000
_cell.angle_alpha   90.00
_cell.angle_beta   90.00
_cell.angle_gamma   90.00
#
_symmetry.space_group_name_H-M   'P 1'
#
loop_
_entity.id
_entity.type
_entity.pdbx_description
1 polymer ?
#
loop_
_entity_poly.entity_id
_entity_poly.type
_entity_poly.pdbx_seq_one_letter_code
_entity_poly.pdbx_strand_id
1 'polypeptide(L)'
;MIDYDEISYSEIEDCIIDAKEGKLSSYWQGYAEREFDALRTDDGKLPERARELYKEYKRILKNVPQIESDETNDAVAKQYGV
;
A
#
# COMPACT_ATOMS: atom_id res chain seq x y z
N MET A 1 -0.30 12.20 -22.31
CA MET A 1 -1.37 11.40 -21.70
C MET A 1 -0.74 10.73 -20.50
N ILE A 2 -1.31 10.93 -19.31
CA ILE A 2 -0.81 10.28 -18.09
C ILE A 2 -1.16 8.81 -18.18
N ASP A 3 -0.16 7.95 -18.02
CA ASP A 3 -0.35 6.51 -17.92
C ASP A 3 -0.72 6.21 -16.47
N TYR A 4 -2.01 6.01 -16.22
CA TYR A 4 -2.53 5.76 -14.87
C TYR A 4 -2.04 4.40 -14.33
N ASP A 5 -1.71 3.44 -15.20
CA ASP A 5 -1.21 2.14 -14.77
C ASP A 5 0.20 2.28 -14.19
N GLU A 6 1.08 3.05 -14.85
CA GLU A 6 2.44 3.30 -14.33
C GLU A 6 2.45 4.11 -13.03
N ILE A 7 1.46 4.98 -12.81
CA ILE A 7 1.27 5.63 -11.50
C ILE A 7 0.90 4.58 -10.44
N SER A 8 -0.11 3.74 -10.71
CA SER A 8 -0.51 2.70 -9.76
C SER A 8 0.63 1.73 -9.45
N TYR A 9 1.47 1.37 -10.43
CA TYR A 9 2.65 0.54 -10.17
C TYR A 9 3.65 1.20 -9.22
N SER A 10 3.96 2.49 -9.42
CA SER A 10 4.89 3.21 -8.54
C SER A 10 4.37 3.26 -7.10
N GLU A 11 3.09 3.59 -6.92
CA GLU A 11 2.45 3.69 -5.61
C GLU A 11 2.41 2.34 -4.87
N ILE A 12 2.16 1.24 -5.61
CA ILE A 12 2.23 -0.12 -5.07
C ILE A 12 3.65 -0.49 -4.65
N GLU A 13 4.65 -0.15 -5.47
CA GLU A 13 6.05 -0.46 -5.18
C GLU A 13 6.54 0.27 -3.91
N ASP A 14 6.15 1.53 -3.72
CA ASP A 14 6.42 2.30 -2.50
C ASP A 14 5.76 1.65 -1.27
N CYS A 15 4.48 1.26 -1.39
CA CYS A 15 3.80 0.54 -0.31
C CYS A 15 4.48 -0.79 0.04
N ILE A 16 5.03 -1.51 -0.96
CA ILE A 16 5.77 -2.75 -0.73
C ILE A 16 7.09 -2.50 -0.01
N ILE A 17 7.79 -1.39 -0.30
CA ILE A 17 9.01 -1.00 0.40
C ILE A 17 8.70 -0.73 1.87
N ASP A 18 7.69 0.08 2.17
CA ASP A 18 7.28 0.35 3.55
C ASP A 18 6.82 -0.91 4.27
N ALA A 19 6.11 -1.81 3.58
CA ALA A 19 5.68 -3.09 4.16
C ALA A 19 6.87 -3.98 4.54
N LYS A 20 7.94 -4.00 3.73
CA LYS A 20 9.16 -4.76 4.04
C LYS A 20 9.84 -4.24 5.31
N GLU A 21 9.72 -2.94 5.58
CA GLU A 21 10.27 -2.30 6.78
C GLU A 21 9.33 -2.37 8.00
N GLY A 22 8.12 -2.93 7.85
CA GLY A 22 7.10 -2.96 8.90
C GLY A 22 6.43 -1.61 9.15
N LYS A 23 6.55 -0.67 8.21
CA LYS A 23 6.11 0.72 8.34
C LYS A 23 4.80 1.01 7.58
N LEU A 24 4.17 0.00 6.98
CA LEU A 24 2.96 0.23 6.18
C LEU A 24 1.71 0.26 7.05
N SER A 25 1.20 1.46 7.34
CA SER A 25 0.00 1.65 8.15
C SER A 25 -1.24 0.99 7.54
N SER A 26 -2.27 0.75 8.37
CA SER A 26 -3.55 0.19 7.91
C SER A 26 -4.22 1.04 6.81
N TYR A 27 -4.03 2.37 6.85
CA TYR A 27 -4.48 3.27 5.79
C TYR A 27 -3.77 2.98 4.46
N TRP A 28 -2.45 2.93 4.48
CA TRP A 28 -1.64 2.66 3.28
C TRP A 28 -1.80 1.22 2.77
N GLN A 29 -2.11 0.27 3.65
CA GLN A 29 -2.52 -1.07 3.22
C GLN A 29 -3.81 -1.04 2.39
N GLY A 30 -4.82 -0.32 2.87
CA GLY A 30 -6.07 -0.14 2.11
C GLY A 30 -5.86 0.65 0.82
N TYR A 31 -4.91 1.58 0.79
CA TYR A 31 -4.53 2.31 -0.43
C TYR A 31 -3.91 1.37 -1.47
N ALA A 32 -2.92 0.56 -1.10
CA ALA A 32 -2.32 -0.42 -1.99
C ALA A 32 -3.34 -1.39 -2.61
N GLU A 33 -4.32 -1.89 -1.84
CA GLU A 33 -5.38 -2.75 -2.39
C GLU A 33 -6.22 -2.03 -3.46
N ARG A 34 -6.50 -0.72 -3.30
CA ARG A 34 -7.24 0.07 -4.31
C ARG A 34 -6.43 0.25 -5.59
N GLU A 35 -5.12 0.47 -5.47
CA GLU A 35 -4.24 0.55 -6.64
C GLU A 35 -4.16 -0.79 -7.37
N PHE A 36 -4.12 -1.92 -6.65
CA PHE A 36 -4.24 -3.24 -7.29
C PHE A 36 -5.58 -3.42 -7.99
N ASP A 37 -6.68 -2.98 -7.38
CA ASP A 37 -8.00 -3.07 -8.01
C ASP A 37 -8.13 -2.17 -9.24
N ALA A 38 -7.47 -1.01 -9.26
CA ALA A 38 -7.40 -0.12 -10.42
C ALA A 38 -6.65 -0.76 -11.60
N LEU A 39 -5.64 -1.59 -11.32
CA LEU A 39 -4.87 -2.31 -12.34
C LEU A 39 -5.61 -3.54 -12.91
N ARG A 40 -6.80 -3.89 -12.41
CA ARG A 40 -7.54 -5.04 -12.95
C ARG A 40 -8.01 -4.75 -14.37
N THR A 41 -7.79 -5.71 -15.26
CA THR A 41 -8.38 -5.72 -16.61
C THR A 41 -9.90 -5.92 -16.54
N ASP A 42 -10.59 -5.68 -17.65
CA ASP A 42 -12.07 -5.80 -17.74
C ASP A 42 -12.62 -7.18 -17.33
N ASP A 43 -11.79 -8.23 -17.42
CA ASP A 43 -12.13 -9.58 -16.96
C ASP A 43 -11.83 -9.83 -15.47
N GLY A 44 -11.49 -8.76 -14.73
CA GLY A 44 -11.23 -8.74 -13.30
C GLY A 44 -9.85 -9.27 -12.89
N LYS A 45 -8.96 -9.56 -13.85
CA LYS A 45 -7.64 -10.14 -13.56
C LYS A 45 -6.58 -9.07 -13.41
N LEU A 46 -5.57 -9.36 -12.60
CA LEU A 46 -4.35 -8.56 -12.56
C LEU A 46 -3.47 -8.91 -13.77
N PRO A 47 -2.88 -7.92 -14.46
CA PRO A 47 -1.75 -8.11 -15.35
C PRO A 47 -0.62 -8.86 -14.66
N GLU A 48 0.27 -9.49 -15.43
CA GLU A 48 1.32 -10.36 -14.88
C GLU A 48 2.19 -9.67 -13.83
N ARG A 49 2.69 -8.46 -14.13
CA ARG A 49 3.48 -7.63 -13.21
C ARG A 49 2.72 -7.37 -11.90
N ALA A 50 1.49 -6.87 -11.98
CA ALA A 50 0.67 -6.58 -10.81
C ALA A 50 0.37 -7.83 -9.99
N ARG A 51 0.18 -8.98 -10.64
CA ARG A 51 -0.02 -10.27 -9.97
C ARG A 51 1.20 -10.72 -9.18
N GLU A 52 2.41 -10.48 -9.67
CA GLU A 52 3.65 -10.78 -8.94
C GLU A 52 3.82 -9.89 -7.72
N LEU A 53 3.61 -8.58 -7.89
CA LEU A 53 3.61 -7.61 -6.80
C LEU A 53 2.57 -7.94 -5.73
N TYR A 54 1.35 -8.33 -6.13
CA TYR A 54 0.30 -8.71 -5.18
C TYR A 54 0.68 -9.93 -4.32
N LYS A 55 1.34 -10.93 -4.93
CA LYS A 55 1.83 -12.11 -4.20
C LYS A 55 2.91 -11.73 -3.19
N GLU A 56 3.85 -10.88 -3.60
CA GLU A 56 4.90 -10.39 -2.71
C GLU A 56 4.30 -9.58 -1.56
N TYR A 57 3.42 -8.64 -1.87
CA TYR A 57 2.70 -7.80 -0.91
C TYR A 57 1.98 -8.64 0.16
N LYS A 58 1.12 -9.60 -0.26
CA LYS A 58 0.41 -10.48 0.68
C LYS A 58 1.35 -11.37 1.49
N ARG A 59 2.47 -11.80 0.90
CA ARG A 59 3.50 -12.54 1.63
C ARG A 59 4.13 -11.67 2.72
N ILE A 60 4.46 -10.42 2.43
CA ILE A 60 5.06 -9.51 3.40
C ILE A 60 4.09 -9.25 4.55
N LEU A 61 2.84 -8.86 4.27
CA LEU A 61 1.84 -8.58 5.31
C LEU A 61 1.58 -9.77 6.24
N LYS A 62 1.71 -11.00 5.72
CA LYS A 62 1.57 -12.21 6.55
C LYS A 62 2.76 -12.43 7.49
N ASN A 63 3.96 -12.00 7.12
CA ASN A 63 5.20 -12.36 7.82
C ASN A 63 5.86 -11.20 8.58
N VAL A 64 5.56 -9.95 8.21
CA VAL A 64 6.13 -8.74 8.79
C VAL A 64 5.01 -7.98 9.50
N PRO A 65 5.04 -7.89 10.85
CA PRO A 65 4.13 -7.03 11.59
C PRO A 65 4.25 -5.58 11.11
N GLN A 66 3.11 -4.93 10.90
CA GLN A 66 3.03 -3.55 10.44
C GLN A 66 2.62 -2.61 11.57
N ILE A 67 2.89 -1.32 11.41
CA ILE A 67 2.38 -0.29 12.32
C ILE A 67 0.83 -0.24 12.28
N GLU A 68 0.19 -0.08 13.44
CA GLU A 68 -1.27 -0.13 13.57
C GLU A 68 -1.99 1.07 12.92
N SER A 69 -1.33 2.23 12.89
CA SER A 69 -1.86 3.51 12.41
C SER A 69 -0.73 4.53 12.21
N ASP A 70 -0.91 5.52 11.33
CA ASP A 70 -0.02 6.70 11.21
C ASP A 70 -0.13 7.65 12.42
N GLU A 71 -0.28 7.12 13.65
CA GLU A 71 -0.43 7.89 14.89
C GLU A 71 0.90 8.47 15.41
N THR A 72 1.72 9.00 14.51
CA THR A 72 2.77 9.96 14.88
C THR A 72 2.23 11.40 14.98
N ASN A 73 0.93 11.64 14.72
CA ASN A 73 0.31 12.96 14.87
C ASN A 73 -0.55 13.14 16.13
N ASP A 74 -1.02 12.08 16.78
CA ASP A 74 -1.86 12.22 18.00
C ASP A 74 -1.04 12.63 19.23
N ALA A 75 0.26 12.27 19.26
CA ALA A 75 1.19 12.74 20.28
C ALA A 75 1.51 14.25 20.16
N VAL A 76 1.43 14.82 18.95
CA VAL A 76 1.64 16.26 18.72
C VAL A 76 0.37 17.06 19.09
N ALA A 77 -0.82 16.54 18.78
CA ALA A 77 -2.08 17.20 19.13
C ALA A 77 -2.27 17.34 20.65
N LYS A 78 -1.91 16.33 21.45
CA LYS A 78 -1.96 16.39 22.92
C LYS A 78 -0.88 17.29 23.55
N GLN A 79 0.22 17.54 22.85
CA GLN A 79 1.26 18.46 23.31
C GLN A 79 0.89 19.94 23.06
N TYR A 80 0.03 20.24 22.07
CA TYR A 80 -0.38 21.60 21.72
C TYR A 80 -1.82 21.98 22.09
N GLY A 81 -2.59 21.10 22.75
CA GLY A 81 -3.82 21.46 23.45
C GLY A 81 -4.76 22.39 22.69
N VAL A 82 -5.24 21.96 21.52
CA VAL A 82 -6.39 22.57 20.84
C VAL A 82 -7.61 21.66 21.00
#